data_AF-T1BU51-F1
#
_entry.id   AF-T1BU51-F1
#
_cell.length_a   1.000
_cell.length_b   1.000
_cell.length_c   1.000
_cell.angle_alpha   90.00
_cell.angle_beta   90.00
_cell.angle_gamma   90.00
#
_symmetry.space_group_name_H-M   'P 1'
#
loop_
_entity.id
_entity.type
_entity.pdbx_description
1 polymer ?
#
loop_
_entity_poly.entity_id
_entity_poly.type
_entity_poly.pdbx_seq_one_letter_code
_entity_poly.pdbx_strand_id
1 'polypeptide(L)'
;GHDDDDGFEAQDAAPVSLHEHLLHQVNLLNLSARDLAIALALIDAVDEDGYLREGLASVQAALREPNMGLDEIEAVRHRLQQLDPAGVASLDLRDCLTAQLRGMAADTEHL
;
A
#
# COMPACT_ATOMS: atom_id res chain seq x y z
N GLY A 1 9.85 50.31 -20.25
CA GLY A 1 9.85 49.03 -20.96
C GLY A 1 9.97 47.98 -19.90
N HIS A 2 9.00 47.09 -19.87
CA HIS A 2 8.85 45.96 -18.97
C HIS A 2 9.80 44.85 -19.43
N ASP A 3 10.54 44.28 -18.49
CA ASP A 3 11.19 42.97 -18.64
C ASP A 3 11.00 42.24 -17.31
N ASP A 4 9.85 41.58 -17.24
CA ASP A 4 9.58 40.48 -16.33
C ASP A 4 10.37 39.26 -16.88
N ASP A 5 11.40 38.83 -16.15
CA ASP A 5 12.03 37.51 -16.34
C ASP A 5 12.27 36.90 -14.95
N ASP A 6 11.18 36.74 -14.22
CA ASP A 6 11.05 35.84 -13.10
C ASP A 6 11.05 34.40 -13.64
N GLY A 7 12.25 33.91 -13.94
CA GLY A 7 12.54 32.52 -14.21
C GLY A 7 12.17 31.66 -13.01
N PHE A 8 10.92 31.19 -12.98
CA PHE A 8 10.47 30.09 -12.13
C PHE A 8 11.19 28.83 -12.58
N GLU A 9 12.36 28.55 -11.99
CA GLU A 9 12.97 27.22 -12.01
C GLU A 9 11.99 26.28 -11.32
N ALA A 10 11.27 25.47 -12.10
CA ALA A 10 10.49 24.37 -11.59
C ALA A 10 11.45 23.44 -10.84
N GLN A 11 11.44 23.51 -9.52
CA GLN A 11 12.09 22.53 -8.66
C GLN A 11 11.31 21.22 -8.85
N ASP A 12 11.81 20.35 -9.72
CA ASP A 12 11.30 18.98 -9.86
C ASP A 12 11.39 18.32 -8.48
N ALA A 13 10.24 18.13 -7.83
CA ALA A 13 10.17 17.39 -6.59
C ALA A 13 10.64 15.95 -6.86
N ALA A 14 11.49 15.42 -5.98
CA ALA A 14 11.91 14.03 -6.09
C ALA A 14 10.67 13.12 -6.09
N PRO A 15 10.65 12.06 -6.92
CA PRO A 15 9.51 11.14 -6.97
C PRO A 15 9.29 10.53 -5.59
N VAL A 16 8.04 10.58 -5.10
CA VAL A 16 7.63 9.98 -3.82
C VAL A 16 7.86 8.47 -3.89
N SER A 17 8.46 7.89 -2.84
CA SER A 17 8.68 6.45 -2.80
C SER A 17 7.37 5.67 -2.67
N LEU A 18 7.35 4.40 -3.10
CA LEU A 18 6.20 3.53 -2.94
C LEU A 18 5.75 3.48 -1.47
N HIS A 19 6.70 3.35 -0.56
CA HIS A 19 6.45 3.32 0.89
C HIS A 19 5.73 4.57 1.38
N GLU A 20 6.25 5.76 1.07
CA GLU A 20 5.62 7.04 1.44
C GLU A 20 4.23 7.20 0.83
N HIS A 21 4.06 6.76 -0.41
CA HIS A 21 2.78 6.79 -1.10
C HIS A 21 1.73 5.90 -0.43
N LEU A 22 2.10 4.67 -0.03
CA LEU A 22 1.21 3.76 0.69
C LEU A 22 0.90 4.26 2.10
N LEU A 23 1.89 4.80 2.80
CA LEU A 23 1.69 5.41 4.12
C LEU A 23 0.67 6.55 4.04
N HIS A 24 0.80 7.42 3.04
CA HIS A 24 -0.15 8.51 2.84
C HIS A 24 -1.58 7.97 2.66
N GLN A 25 -1.75 6.97 1.79
CA GLN A 25 -3.05 6.37 1.53
C GLN A 25 -3.65 5.67 2.76
N VAL A 26 -2.85 4.90 3.49
CA VAL A 26 -3.30 4.24 4.73
C VAL A 26 -3.75 5.26 5.78
N ASN A 27 -3.11 6.42 5.86
CA ASN A 27 -3.54 7.50 6.77
C ASN A 27 -4.88 8.14 6.37
N LEU A 28 -5.33 7.98 5.12
CA LEU A 28 -6.66 8.41 4.67
C LEU A 28 -7.73 7.35 4.94
N LEU A 29 -7.34 6.10 5.23
CA LEU A 29 -8.27 5.02 5.55
C LEU A 29 -8.73 5.11 7.00
N ASN A 30 -10.01 4.84 7.24
CA ASN A 30 -10.59 4.87 8.58
C ASN A 30 -10.38 3.52 9.31
N LEU A 31 -9.11 3.17 9.57
CA LEU A 31 -8.70 1.91 10.19
C LEU A 31 -8.79 1.95 11.71
N SER A 32 -9.01 0.78 12.32
CA SER A 32 -8.83 0.61 13.76
C SER A 32 -7.34 0.77 14.11
N ALA A 33 -7.01 1.11 15.37
CA ALA A 33 -5.60 1.19 15.80
C ALA A 33 -4.83 -0.13 15.56
N ARG A 34 -5.55 -1.25 15.66
CA ARG A 34 -5.01 -2.59 15.44
C ARG A 34 -4.77 -2.86 13.95
N ASP A 35 -5.74 -2.53 13.10
CA ASP A 35 -5.62 -2.66 11.64
C ASP A 35 -4.54 -1.73 11.09
N LEU A 36 -4.40 -0.53 11.67
CA LEU A 36 -3.35 0.42 11.32
C LEU A 36 -1.96 -0.15 11.64
N ALA A 37 -1.77 -0.74 12.83
CA ALA A 37 -0.50 -1.38 13.18
C ALA A 37 -0.14 -2.50 12.19
N ILE A 38 -1.12 -3.32 11.79
CA ILE A 38 -0.93 -4.33 10.75
C ILE A 38 -0.56 -3.69 9.41
N ALA A 39 -1.28 -2.66 8.98
CA ALA A 39 -1.05 -1.98 7.72
C ALA A 39 0.37 -1.39 7.63
N LEU A 40 0.85 -0.77 8.71
CA LEU A 40 2.21 -0.25 8.80
C LEU A 40 3.25 -1.37 8.70
N ALA A 41 3.06 -2.47 9.43
CA ALA A 41 3.97 -3.60 9.37
C ALA A 41 3.99 -4.28 7.99
N LEU A 42 2.85 -4.31 7.29
CA LEU A 42 2.78 -4.80 5.90
C LEU A 42 3.54 -3.87 4.96
N ILE A 43 3.36 -2.55 5.07
CA ILE A 43 4.06 -1.56 4.23
C ILE A 43 5.58 -1.63 4.44
N ASP A 44 6.04 -1.80 5.67
CA ASP A 44 7.46 -1.95 5.99
C ASP A 44 8.06 -3.26 5.43
N ALA A 45 7.26 -4.30 5.26
CA ALA A 45 7.68 -5.60 4.75
C ALA A 45 7.57 -5.74 3.22
N VAL A 46 6.98 -4.75 2.55
CA VAL A 46 6.88 -4.69 1.09
C VAL A 46 8.22 -4.24 0.50
N ASP A 47 8.67 -4.93 -0.54
CA ASP A 47 9.88 -4.55 -1.27
C ASP A 47 9.64 -3.39 -2.28
N GLU A 48 10.70 -2.98 -2.96
CA GLU A 48 10.67 -1.91 -3.97
C GLU A 48 9.75 -2.22 -5.18
N ASP A 49 9.52 -3.51 -5.46
CA ASP A 49 8.64 -3.97 -6.54
C ASP A 49 7.16 -4.06 -6.09
N GLY A 50 6.87 -3.85 -4.80
CA GLY A 50 5.53 -3.92 -4.25
C GLY A 50 5.11 -5.32 -3.76
N TYR A 51 6.02 -6.28 -3.62
CA TYR A 51 5.74 -7.65 -3.18
C TYR A 51 6.09 -7.90 -1.71
N LEU A 52 5.28 -8.73 -1.06
CA LEU A 52 5.52 -9.23 0.30
C LEU A 52 6.24 -10.59 0.25
N ARG A 53 7.51 -10.58 -0.16
CA ARG A 53 8.27 -11.83 -0.43
C ARG A 53 8.51 -12.70 0.80
N GLU A 54 8.62 -12.08 1.98
CA GLU A 54 8.80 -12.80 3.25
C GLU A 54 7.50 -13.43 3.78
N GLY A 55 6.36 -13.05 3.21
CA GLY A 55 5.05 -13.57 3.56
C GLY A 55 4.48 -13.08 4.89
N LEU A 56 3.24 -13.48 5.16
CA LEU A 56 2.45 -13.02 6.30
C LEU A 56 3.03 -13.42 7.67
N ALA A 57 3.74 -14.56 7.74
CA ALA A 57 4.33 -15.04 8.98
C ALA A 57 5.45 -14.12 9.48
N SER A 58 6.23 -13.52 8.57
CA SER A 58 7.26 -12.53 8.92
C SER A 58 6.61 -11.29 9.54
N VAL A 59 5.53 -10.79 8.93
CA VAL A 59 4.76 -9.64 9.42
C VAL A 59 4.16 -9.93 10.81
N GLN A 60 3.59 -11.11 11.01
CA GLN A 60 3.07 -11.54 12.31
C GLN A 60 4.17 -11.54 13.38
N ALA A 61 5.35 -12.06 13.05
CA ALA A 61 6.48 -12.08 13.97
C ALA A 61 6.99 -10.67 14.30
N ALA A 62 6.95 -9.73 13.35
CA ALA A 62 7.36 -8.35 13.54
C ALA A 62 6.42 -7.59 14.50
N LEU A 63 5.12 -7.86 14.43
CA LEU A 63 4.10 -7.24 15.29
C LEU A 63 4.21 -7.65 16.77
N ARG A 64 4.82 -8.82 17.06
CA ARG A 64 5.03 -9.35 18.43
C ARG A 64 3.77 -9.45 19.29
N GLU A 65 2.60 -9.50 18.65
CA GLU A 65 1.29 -9.56 19.30
C GLU A 65 0.79 -11.02 19.35
N PRO A 66 0.76 -11.66 20.52
CA PRO A 66 0.45 -13.09 20.64
C PRO A 66 -0.99 -13.45 20.24
N ASN A 67 -1.91 -12.48 20.25
CA ASN A 67 -3.32 -12.67 19.90
C ASN A 67 -3.63 -12.29 18.45
N MET A 68 -2.63 -11.95 17.63
CA MET A 68 -2.85 -11.55 16.24
C MET A 68 -2.75 -12.73 15.30
N GLY A 69 -3.89 -13.10 14.69
CA GLY A 69 -3.99 -14.23 13.76
C GLY A 69 -3.56 -13.84 12.35
N LEU A 70 -3.10 -14.82 11.58
CA LEU A 70 -2.76 -14.62 10.16
C LEU A 70 -3.96 -14.18 9.32
N ASP A 71 -5.16 -14.65 9.66
CA ASP A 71 -6.40 -14.25 8.97
C ASP A 71 -6.69 -12.74 9.10
N GLU A 72 -6.33 -12.14 10.23
CA GLU A 72 -6.49 -10.71 10.46
C GLU A 72 -5.49 -9.90 9.62
N ILE A 73 -4.25 -10.38 9.55
CA ILE A 73 -3.21 -9.78 8.71
C ILE A 73 -3.58 -9.88 7.24
N GLU A 74 -4.07 -11.04 6.80
CA GLU A 74 -4.57 -11.27 5.43
C GLU A 74 -5.74 -10.33 5.11
N ALA A 75 -6.67 -10.12 6.04
CA ALA A 75 -7.80 -9.22 5.84
C ALA A 75 -7.36 -7.75 5.62
N VAL A 76 -6.37 -7.27 6.38
CA VAL A 76 -5.82 -5.92 6.20
C VAL A 76 -5.02 -5.84 4.90
N ARG A 77 -4.21 -6.86 4.60
CA ARG A 77 -3.45 -6.98 3.35
C ARG A 77 -4.35 -6.91 2.12
N HIS A 78 -5.52 -7.55 2.13
CA HIS A 78 -6.49 -7.43 1.05
C HIS A 78 -7.00 -6.01 0.85
N ARG A 79 -7.09 -5.19 1.91
CA ARG A 79 -7.42 -3.76 1.77
C ARG A 79 -6.25 -2.98 1.18
N LEU A 80 -5.01 -3.28 1.59
CA LEU A 80 -3.81 -2.67 1.01
C LEU A 80 -3.69 -2.97 -0.49
N GLN A 81 -4.05 -4.18 -0.92
CA GLN A 81 -4.07 -4.56 -2.34
C GLN A 81 -5.03 -3.75 -3.21
N GLN A 82 -5.97 -3.00 -2.61
CA GLN A 82 -6.89 -2.10 -3.32
C GLN A 82 -6.39 -0.64 -3.35
N LEU A 83 -5.24 -0.35 -2.77
CA LEU A 83 -4.58 0.95 -2.87
C LEU A 83 -3.95 1.14 -4.26
N ASP A 84 -3.41 2.33 -4.51
CA ASP A 84 -2.62 2.63 -5.69
C ASP A 84 -1.12 2.46 -5.37
N PRO A 85 -0.34 1.65 -6.11
CA PRO A 85 -0.77 0.82 -7.23
C PRO A 85 -1.55 -0.44 -6.83
N ALA A 86 -2.56 -0.79 -7.63
CA ALA A 86 -3.41 -1.96 -7.39
C ALA A 86 -2.61 -3.27 -7.41
N GLY A 87 -2.84 -4.11 -6.40
CA GLY A 87 -2.12 -5.37 -6.21
C GLY A 87 -0.81 -5.25 -5.42
N VAL A 88 -0.51 -4.11 -4.82
CA VAL A 88 0.60 -3.97 -3.86
C VAL A 88 0.45 -4.90 -2.64
N ALA A 89 1.55 -5.29 -2.01
CA ALA A 89 1.63 -6.29 -0.95
C ALA A 89 1.22 -7.72 -1.39
N SER A 90 1.32 -8.00 -2.69
CA SER A 90 1.08 -9.34 -3.22
C SER A 90 2.23 -10.30 -2.91
N LEU A 91 1.93 -11.58 -2.73
CA LEU A 91 2.98 -12.58 -2.47
C LEU A 91 3.73 -12.97 -3.76
N ASP A 92 3.01 -12.96 -4.88
CA ASP A 92 3.52 -13.26 -6.20
C ASP A 92 2.68 -12.60 -7.30
N LEU A 93 3.06 -12.79 -8.56
CA LEU A 93 2.35 -12.22 -9.71
C LEU A 93 0.90 -12.74 -9.84
N ARG A 94 0.65 -14.02 -9.51
CA ARG A 94 -0.70 -14.61 -9.61
C ARG A 94 -1.63 -13.94 -8.62
N ASP A 95 -1.16 -13.76 -7.40
CA ASP A 95 -1.89 -13.09 -6.34
C ASP A 95 -2.12 -11.60 -6.67
N CYS A 96 -1.11 -10.92 -7.23
CA CYS A 96 -1.22 -9.55 -7.74
C CYS A 96 -2.33 -9.40 -8.79
N LEU A 97 -2.31 -10.23 -9.84
CA LEU A 97 -3.33 -10.22 -10.88
C LEU A 97 -4.72 -10.58 -10.33
N THR A 98 -4.78 -11.50 -9.36
CA THR A 98 -6.04 -11.87 -8.70
C THR A 98 -6.62 -10.68 -7.94
N ALA A 99 -5.79 -9.94 -7.21
CA ALA A 99 -6.20 -8.74 -6.49
C ALA A 99 -6.67 -7.62 -7.44
N GLN A 100 -5.95 -7.38 -8.52
CA GLN A 100 -6.31 -6.40 -9.55
C GLN A 100 -7.67 -6.72 -10.18
N LEU A 101 -7.90 -7.98 -10.57
CA LEU A 101 -9.19 -8.41 -11.14
C LEU A 101 -10.35 -8.26 -10.16
N ARG A 102 -10.14 -8.53 -8.86
CA ARG A 102 -11.16 -8.33 -7.82
C ARG A 102 -11.55 -6.86 -7.69
N GLY A 103 -10.58 -5.94 -7.73
CA GLY A 103 -10.85 -4.50 -7.70
C GLY A 103 -11.65 -4.04 -8.92
N MET A 104 -11.28 -4.51 -10.11
CA MET A 104 -11.99 -4.18 -11.36
C MET A 104 -13.43 -4.70 -11.37
N ALA A 105 -13.67 -5.92 -10.85
CA ALA A 105 -15.02 -6.49 -10.77
C ALA A 105 -15.94 -5.61 -9.91
N ALA A 106 -15.44 -5.13 -8.77
CA ALA A 106 -16.18 -4.22 -7.90
C ALA A 106 -16.50 -2.87 -8.58
N ASP A 107 -15.61 -2.37 -9.43
CA ASP A 107 -15.84 -1.14 -10.20
C ASP A 107 -16.90 -1.33 -11.30
N THR A 108 -16.91 -2.48 -11.97
CA THR A 108 -17.86 -2.77 -13.06
C THR A 108 -19.30 -3.02 -12.60
N GLU A 109 -19.54 -3.38 -11.35
CA GLU A 109 -20.91 -3.55 -10.81
C GLU A 109 -21.62 -2.22 -10.50
N HIS A 110 -20.90 -1.09 -10.61
CA HIS A 110 -21.41 0.26 -10.38
C HIS A 110 -21.70 1.07 -11.66
N LEU A 111 -21.65 0.44 -12.84
CA LEU A 111 -22.04 1.03 -14.14
C LEU A 111 -23.36 0.46 -14.66
#